data_AF-A0A090X3B1-F1
#
_entry.id   AF-A0A090X3B1-F1
#
_cell.length_a   1.000
_cell.length_b   1.000
_cell.length_c   1.000
_cell.angle_alpha   90.00
_cell.angle_beta   90.00
_cell.angle_gamma   90.00
#
_symmetry.space_group_name_H-M   'P 1'
#
loop_
_entity.id
_entity.type
_entity.pdbx_description
1 polymer ?
#
loop_
_entity_poly.entity_id
_entity_poly.type
_entity_poly.pdbx_seq_one_letter_code
_entity_poly.pdbx_strand_id
1 'polypeptide(L)'
;MTIWISFIIFVTILLALDLLVFNRNAHVISTKEATKYTILWVSIALAFTGVIYLIYNGSYIANPEGLSANKASIKYITGYLIELSLSIDNIFVIAIIFKSFAIEQRYQHRVLFWGIVGALIFRAAMIFFGVALIREIDWMTYIFGAFLLYTAFKMLVSKDDDFNPKESVIYKLARRWFPVTDRIEGQDLFIRKMGEINSDSTFFSLNRN
;
A
#
# COMPACT_ATOMS: atom_id res chain seq x y z
N MET A 1 17.95 16.44 -16.18
CA MET A 1 17.33 16.77 -14.88
C MET A 1 15.89 17.26 -15.03
N THR A 2 15.60 18.15 -15.98
CA THR A 2 14.24 18.67 -16.26
C THR A 2 13.20 17.59 -16.58
N ILE A 3 13.55 16.57 -17.36
CA ILE A 3 12.65 15.45 -17.72
C ILE A 3 12.21 14.68 -16.47
N TRP A 4 13.15 14.33 -15.59
CA TRP A 4 12.85 13.62 -14.34
C TRP A 4 11.97 14.43 -13.41
N ILE A 5 12.23 15.73 -13.27
CA ILE A 5 11.42 16.63 -12.44
C ILE A 5 10.00 16.74 -13.02
N SER A 6 9.87 16.94 -14.34
CA SER A 6 8.56 17.00 -15.01
C SER A 6 7.78 15.70 -14.86
N PHE A 7 8.45 14.55 -14.98
CA PHE A 7 7.83 13.24 -14.82
C PHE A 7 7.33 13.03 -13.38
N ILE A 8 8.16 13.35 -12.38
CA ILE A 8 7.78 13.25 -10.97
C ILE A 8 6.58 14.15 -10.66
N ILE A 9 6.59 15.40 -11.14
CA ILE A 9 5.46 16.33 -10.97
C ILE A 9 4.19 15.78 -11.60
N PHE A 10 4.28 15.30 -12.85
CA PHE A 10 3.13 14.72 -13.56
C PHE A 10 2.55 13.52 -12.82
N VAL A 11 3.40 12.57 -12.42
CA VAL A 11 2.98 11.38 -11.65
C VAL A 11 2.36 11.79 -10.30
N THR A 12 2.95 12.77 -9.61
CA THR A 12 2.43 13.27 -8.32
C THR A 12 1.05 13.90 -8.48
N ILE A 13 0.82 14.67 -9.55
CA ILE A 13 -0.48 15.28 -9.85
C ILE A 13 -1.52 14.20 -10.16
N LEU A 14 -1.19 13.24 -11.02
CA LEU A 14 -2.11 12.14 -11.34
C LEU A 14 -2.49 11.34 -10.10
N LEU A 15 -1.51 11.06 -9.24
CA LEU A 15 -1.72 10.32 -8.00
C LEU A 15 -2.57 11.12 -7.01
N ALA A 16 -2.30 12.43 -6.87
CA ALA A 16 -3.13 13.30 -6.05
C ALA A 16 -4.57 13.35 -6.56
N LEU A 17 -4.78 13.39 -7.87
CA LEU A 17 -6.10 13.44 -8.51
C LEU A 17 -6.85 12.10 -8.32
N ASP A 18 -6.18 10.96 -8.54
CA ASP A 18 -6.74 9.62 -8.32
C ASP A 18 -7.20 9.44 -6.87
N LEU A 19 -6.35 9.83 -5.91
CA LEU A 19 -6.64 9.71 -4.49
C LEU A 19 -7.72 10.71 -4.02
N LEU A 20 -7.66 12.00 -4.38
CA LEU A 20 -8.62 13.00 -3.88
C LEU A 20 -9.99 12.95 -4.60
N VAL A 21 -10.00 12.69 -5.91
CA VAL A 21 -11.18 12.91 -6.75
C VAL A 21 -11.90 11.60 -7.06
N PHE A 22 -11.17 10.55 -7.46
CA PHE A 22 -11.77 9.30 -7.92
C PHE A 22 -12.14 8.37 -6.76
N ASN A 23 -11.33 8.32 -5.71
CA ASN A 23 -11.62 7.53 -4.51
C ASN A 23 -12.58 8.26 -3.56
N ARG A 24 -13.73 8.74 -4.06
CA ARG A 24 -14.80 9.35 -3.25
C ARG A 24 -16.07 8.51 -3.18
N ASN A 25 -16.32 7.67 -4.19
CA ASN A 25 -17.56 6.90 -4.30
C ASN A 25 -17.28 5.41 -4.11
N ALA A 26 -17.70 4.88 -2.96
CA ALA A 26 -17.57 3.47 -2.63
C ALA A 26 -18.62 2.65 -3.38
N HIS A 27 -18.21 1.98 -4.47
CA HIS A 27 -18.97 0.88 -5.03
C HIS A 27 -18.35 -0.43 -4.58
N VAL A 28 -19.12 -1.28 -3.90
CA VAL A 28 -18.65 -2.59 -3.44
C VAL A 28 -18.64 -3.51 -4.65
N ILE A 29 -17.46 -3.67 -5.27
CA ILE A 29 -17.30 -4.58 -6.40
C ILE A 29 -17.39 -6.02 -5.88
N SER A 30 -18.29 -6.82 -6.46
CA SER A 30 -18.41 -8.24 -6.13
C SER A 30 -17.15 -9.01 -6.55
N THR A 31 -16.76 -10.05 -5.82
CA THR A 31 -15.59 -10.88 -6.15
C THR A 31 -15.63 -11.43 -7.58
N LYS A 32 -16.81 -11.82 -8.07
CA LYS A 32 -16.99 -12.31 -9.45
C LYS A 32 -16.74 -11.23 -10.50
N GLU A 33 -17.10 -9.99 -10.18
CA GLU A 33 -16.92 -8.86 -11.06
C GLU A 33 -15.45 -8.39 -11.06
N ALA A 34 -14.83 -8.34 -9.88
CA ALA A 34 -13.42 -8.04 -9.73
C ALA A 34 -12.54 -9.02 -10.52
N THR A 35 -12.80 -10.33 -10.43
CA THR A 35 -12.05 -11.33 -11.21
C THR A 35 -12.17 -11.12 -12.72
N LYS A 36 -13.36 -10.74 -13.23
CA LYS A 36 -13.54 -10.45 -14.66
C LYS A 36 -12.72 -9.24 -15.09
N TYR A 37 -12.73 -8.16 -14.31
CA TYR A 37 -11.91 -6.98 -14.58
C TYR A 37 -10.41 -7.32 -14.55
N THR A 38 -9.95 -8.07 -13.56
CA THR A 38 -8.54 -8.50 -13.49
C THR A 38 -8.14 -9.31 -14.70
N ILE A 39 -8.94 -10.31 -15.10
CA ILE A 39 -8.66 -11.11 -16.29
C ILE A 39 -8.63 -10.23 -17.54
N LEU A 40 -9.61 -9.34 -17.72
CA LEU A 40 -9.68 -8.44 -18.87
C LEU A 40 -8.41 -7.57 -18.98
N TRP A 41 -8.02 -6.91 -17.89
CA TRP A 41 -6.84 -6.04 -17.86
C TRP A 41 -5.53 -6.81 -18.08
N VAL A 42 -5.38 -7.98 -17.45
CA VAL A 42 -4.21 -8.85 -17.65
C VAL A 42 -4.14 -9.34 -19.10
N SER A 43 -5.27 -9.73 -19.69
CA SER A 43 -5.32 -10.15 -21.09
C SER A 43 -4.95 -9.02 -22.05
N ILE A 44 -5.43 -7.80 -21.81
CA ILE A 44 -5.06 -6.62 -22.61
C ILE A 44 -3.56 -6.35 -22.48
N ALA A 45 -3.01 -6.37 -21.26
CA ALA A 45 -1.59 -6.15 -21.02
C ALA A 45 -0.72 -7.22 -21.72
N LEU A 46 -1.12 -8.49 -21.67
CA LEU A 46 -0.42 -9.57 -22.36
C LEU A 46 -0.53 -9.46 -23.87
N ALA A 47 -1.71 -9.13 -24.41
CA ALA A 47 -1.92 -8.90 -25.84
C ALA A 47 -1.05 -7.74 -26.37
N PHE A 48 -0.86 -6.70 -25.54
CA PHE A 48 0.03 -5.59 -25.86
C PHE A 48 1.49 -6.00 -26.04
N THR A 49 1.93 -7.12 -25.45
CA THR A 49 3.25 -7.71 -25.75
C THR A 49 3.40 -8.05 -27.24
N GLY A 50 2.34 -8.57 -27.86
CA GLY A 50 2.31 -8.85 -29.29
C GLY A 50 2.41 -7.57 -30.12
N VAL A 51 1.79 -6.49 -29.65
CA VAL A 51 1.92 -5.15 -30.27
C VAL A 51 3.37 -4.66 -30.18
N ILE A 52 4.02 -4.77 -29.02
CA ILE A 52 5.45 -4.44 -28.85
C ILE A 52 6.32 -5.27 -29.81
N TYR A 53 6.04 -6.57 -29.94
CA TYR A 53 6.78 -7.43 -30.87
C TYR A 53 6.65 -6.95 -32.32
N LEU A 54 5.44 -6.65 -32.77
CA LEU A 54 5.18 -6.16 -34.14
C LEU A 54 5.82 -4.79 -34.40
N ILE A 55 5.77 -3.90 -33.41
CA ILE A 55 6.37 -2.55 -33.49
C ILE A 55 7.88 -2.64 -33.70
N TYR A 56 8.57 -3.45 -32.88
CA TYR A 56 10.02 -3.59 -32.93
C TYR A 56 10.49 -4.42 -34.13
N ASN A 57 9.68 -5.37 -34.61
CA ASN A 57 10.00 -6.14 -35.82
C ASN A 57 9.82 -5.29 -37.09
N GLY A 58 8.76 -4.47 -37.14
CA GLY A 58 8.48 -3.61 -38.30
C GLY A 58 9.20 -2.26 -38.30
N SER A 59 10.05 -1.99 -37.31
CA SER A 59 10.80 -0.72 -37.18
C SER A 59 9.94 0.54 -37.25
N TYR A 60 8.71 0.48 -36.72
CA TYR A 60 7.75 1.59 -36.78
C TYR A 60 8.11 2.77 -35.84
N ILE A 61 9.00 2.53 -34.88
CA ILE A 61 9.44 3.52 -33.89
C ILE A 61 10.97 3.56 -33.88
N ALA A 62 11.55 4.73 -33.62
CA ALA A 62 12.97 4.87 -33.37
C ALA A 62 13.42 3.86 -32.30
N ASN A 63 14.46 3.08 -32.61
CA ASN A 63 15.04 2.09 -31.71
C ASN A 63 16.49 2.50 -31.36
N PRO A 64 16.68 3.48 -30.46
CA PRO A 64 18.01 4.00 -30.12
C PRO A 64 18.93 2.94 -29.52
N GLU A 65 18.36 1.97 -28.82
CA GLU A 65 19.10 0.91 -28.12
C GLU A 65 19.37 -0.32 -29.00
N GLY A 66 18.89 -0.35 -30.26
CA GLY A 66 19.07 -1.49 -31.16
C GLY A 66 18.47 -2.79 -30.62
N LEU A 67 17.39 -2.71 -29.84
CA LEU A 67 16.78 -3.89 -29.23
C LEU A 67 16.08 -4.78 -30.27
N SER A 68 16.31 -6.09 -30.20
CA SER A 68 15.51 -7.08 -30.93
C SER A 68 14.08 -7.12 -30.38
N ALA A 69 13.10 -7.38 -31.24
CA ALA A 69 11.68 -7.51 -30.87
C ALA A 69 11.46 -8.46 -29.69
N ASN A 70 12.14 -9.62 -29.68
CA ASN A 70 12.07 -10.56 -28.56
C ASN A 70 12.54 -9.95 -27.23
N LYS A 71 13.66 -9.21 -27.25
CA LYS A 71 14.21 -8.58 -26.04
C LYS A 71 13.28 -7.47 -25.52
N ALA A 72 12.69 -6.68 -26.43
CA ALA A 72 11.73 -5.64 -26.06
C ALA A 72 10.46 -6.23 -25.43
N SER A 73 9.89 -7.27 -26.04
CA SER A 73 8.73 -7.98 -25.50
C SER A 73 8.99 -8.60 -24.13
N ILE A 74 10.16 -9.23 -23.93
CA ILE A 74 10.54 -9.78 -22.63
C ILE A 74 10.70 -8.65 -21.60
N LYS A 75 11.40 -7.55 -21.92
CA LYS A 75 11.53 -6.41 -21.01
C LYS A 75 10.16 -5.86 -20.58
N TYR A 76 9.21 -5.75 -21.52
CA TYR A 76 7.85 -5.31 -21.23
C TYR A 76 7.12 -6.27 -20.29
N ILE A 77 7.09 -7.58 -20.59
CA ILE A 77 6.44 -8.58 -19.73
C ILE A 77 7.08 -8.58 -18.33
N THR A 78 8.42 -8.55 -18.26
CA THR A 78 9.13 -8.53 -16.99
C THR A 78 8.76 -7.29 -16.17
N GLY A 79 8.74 -6.10 -16.79
CA GLY A 79 8.29 -4.87 -16.13
C GLY A 79 6.85 -4.98 -15.63
N TYR A 80 5.93 -5.43 -16.47
CA TYR A 80 4.52 -5.62 -16.12
C TYR A 80 4.34 -6.59 -14.93
N LEU A 81 5.03 -7.73 -14.93
CA LEU A 81 4.96 -8.70 -13.82
C LEU A 81 5.55 -8.16 -12.53
N ILE A 82 6.63 -7.38 -12.59
CA ILE A 82 7.20 -6.72 -11.42
C ILE A 82 6.20 -5.72 -10.83
N GLU A 83 5.58 -4.88 -11.66
CA GLU A 83 4.58 -3.90 -11.22
C GLU A 83 3.32 -4.58 -10.65
N LEU A 84 2.87 -5.66 -11.29
CA LEU A 84 1.72 -6.44 -10.81
C LEU A 84 2.02 -7.09 -9.45
N SER A 85 3.19 -7.70 -9.29
CA SER A 85 3.60 -8.35 -8.03
C SER A 85 3.70 -7.34 -6.88
N LEU A 86 4.25 -6.15 -7.15
CA LEU A 86 4.39 -5.07 -6.18
C LEU A 86 3.03 -4.46 -5.78
N SER A 87 2.05 -4.53 -6.68
CA SER A 87 0.66 -4.13 -6.39
C SER A 87 -0.08 -5.17 -5.54
N ILE A 88 0.12 -6.46 -5.81
CA ILE A 88 -0.48 -7.57 -5.06
C ILE A 88 0.01 -7.58 -3.60
N ASP A 89 1.31 -7.36 -3.38
CA ASP A 89 1.90 -7.27 -2.03
C ASP A 89 1.21 -6.19 -1.17
N ASN A 90 1.01 -5.00 -1.75
CA ASN A 90 0.32 -3.88 -1.10
C ASN A 90 -1.13 -4.22 -0.74
N ILE A 91 -1.88 -4.85 -1.64
CA ILE A 91 -3.29 -5.22 -1.40
C ILE A 91 -3.39 -6.29 -0.31
N PHE A 92 -2.46 -7.26 -0.31
CA PHE A 92 -2.45 -8.34 0.67
C PHE A 92 -2.24 -7.83 2.10
N VAL A 93 -1.28 -6.92 2.30
CA VAL A 93 -1.04 -6.29 3.61
C VAL A 93 -2.31 -5.56 4.09
N ILE A 94 -2.95 -4.79 3.22
CA ILE A 94 -4.19 -4.06 3.55
C ILE A 94 -5.33 -5.02 3.92
N ALA A 95 -5.49 -6.12 3.17
CA ALA A 95 -6.53 -7.13 3.43
C ALA A 95 -6.34 -7.81 4.79
N ILE A 96 -5.09 -8.16 5.15
CA ILE A 96 -4.77 -8.71 6.49
C ILE A 96 -5.12 -7.71 7.58
N ILE A 97 -4.72 -6.44 7.43
CA ILE A 97 -5.03 -5.39 8.41
C ILE A 97 -6.54 -5.27 8.61
N PHE A 98 -7.32 -5.19 7.53
CA PHE A 98 -8.78 -5.08 7.64
C PHE A 98 -9.42 -6.31 8.28
N LYS A 99 -8.95 -7.52 7.95
CA LYS A 99 -9.39 -8.77 8.57
C LYS A 99 -9.08 -8.79 10.06
N SER A 100 -7.85 -8.44 10.45
CA SER A 100 -7.42 -8.43 11.86
C SER A 100 -8.20 -7.42 12.70
N PHE A 101 -8.46 -6.22 12.18
CA PHE A 101 -9.16 -5.17 12.93
C PHE A 101 -10.69 -5.23 12.82
N ALA A 102 -11.25 -6.23 12.11
CA ALA A 102 -12.69 -6.40 11.89
C ALA A 102 -13.42 -5.09 11.47
N ILE A 103 -12.77 -4.31 10.58
CA ILE A 103 -13.26 -2.99 10.18
C ILE A 103 -14.50 -3.13 9.31
N GLU A 104 -15.63 -2.55 9.77
CA GLU A 104 -16.87 -2.49 8.99
C GLU A 104 -16.66 -1.86 7.61
N GLN A 105 -17.31 -2.41 6.58
CA GLN A 105 -17.13 -2.01 5.16
C GLN A 105 -17.31 -0.50 4.92
N ARG A 106 -18.18 0.16 5.71
CA ARG A 106 -18.43 1.60 5.62
C ARG A 106 -17.18 2.46 5.90
N TYR A 107 -16.29 1.99 6.77
CA TYR A 107 -15.07 2.72 7.15
C TYR A 107 -13.85 2.31 6.33
N GLN A 108 -13.89 1.14 5.67
CA GLN A 108 -12.76 0.62 4.89
C GLN A 108 -12.24 1.62 3.87
N HIS A 109 -13.13 2.31 3.15
CA HIS A 109 -12.73 3.31 2.15
C HIS A 109 -11.90 4.47 2.74
N ARG A 110 -12.29 4.99 3.91
CA ARG A 110 -11.56 6.08 4.58
C ARG A 110 -10.23 5.59 5.15
N VAL A 111 -10.21 4.41 5.76
CA VAL A 111 -8.98 3.81 6.28
C VAL A 111 -8.03 3.43 5.14
N LEU A 112 -8.56 2.95 4.01
CA LEU A 112 -7.79 2.63 2.81
C LEU A 112 -7.11 3.87 2.24
N PHE A 113 -7.83 4.99 2.13
CA PHE A 113 -7.26 6.25 1.66
C PHE A 113 -6.06 6.69 2.51
N TRP A 114 -6.25 6.79 3.84
CA TRP A 114 -5.17 7.18 4.74
C TRP A 114 -4.04 6.13 4.80
N GLY A 115 -4.39 4.85 4.64
CA GLY A 115 -3.43 3.74 4.55
C GLY A 115 -2.54 3.83 3.31
N ILE A 116 -3.12 4.09 2.12
CA ILE A 116 -2.37 4.24 0.87
C ILE A 116 -1.46 5.49 0.93
N VAL A 117 -1.98 6.63 1.39
CA VAL A 117 -1.18 7.86 1.56
C VAL A 117 -0.02 7.61 2.52
N GLY A 118 -0.29 7.01 3.68
CA GLY A 118 0.75 6.66 4.65
C GLY A 118 1.78 5.69 4.07
N ALA A 119 1.34 4.60 3.44
CA ALA A 119 2.21 3.60 2.83
C ALA A 119 3.10 4.20 1.74
N LEU A 120 2.58 5.14 0.93
CA LEU A 120 3.36 5.83 -0.09
C LEU A 120 4.44 6.72 0.51
N ILE A 121 4.12 7.45 1.59
CA ILE A 121 5.11 8.27 2.32
C ILE A 121 6.18 7.38 2.95
N PHE A 122 5.79 6.30 3.64
CA PHE A 122 6.74 5.34 4.21
C PHE A 122 7.61 4.70 3.13
N ARG A 123 7.03 4.37 1.97
CA ARG A 123 7.79 3.85 0.83
C ARG A 123 8.79 4.88 0.31
N ALA A 124 8.39 6.13 0.10
CA ALA A 124 9.31 7.19 -0.33
C ALA A 124 10.45 7.40 0.69
N ALA A 125 10.13 7.43 1.98
CA ALA A 125 11.13 7.55 3.04
C ALA A 125 12.09 6.35 3.05
N MET A 126 11.57 5.12 3.07
CA MET A 126 12.40 3.90 3.07
C MET A 126 13.27 3.79 1.82
N ILE A 127 12.77 4.19 0.64
CA ILE A 127 13.58 4.20 -0.58
C ILE A 127 14.69 5.25 -0.47
N PHE A 128 14.38 6.47 -0.05
CA PHE A 128 15.38 7.53 0.08
C PHE A 128 16.48 7.16 1.09
N PHE A 129 16.10 6.71 2.29
CA PHE A 129 17.03 6.24 3.31
C PHE A 129 17.77 4.98 2.89
N GLY A 130 17.09 4.01 2.28
CA GLY A 130 17.69 2.76 1.82
C GLY A 130 18.74 3.00 0.74
N VAL A 131 18.45 3.87 -0.23
CA VAL A 131 19.43 4.27 -1.26
C VAL A 131 20.62 5.01 -0.66
N ALA A 132 20.39 5.93 0.29
CA ALA A 132 21.48 6.60 0.98
C ALA A 132 22.37 5.60 1.74
N LEU A 133 21.76 4.63 2.44
CA LEU A 133 22.48 3.63 3.22
C LEU A 133 23.28 2.65 2.35
N ILE A 134 22.71 2.22 1.21
CA ILE A 134 23.41 1.36 0.24
C ILE A 134 24.59 2.08 -0.41
N ARG A 135 24.52 3.41 -0.60
CA ARG A 135 25.62 4.20 -1.17
C ARG A 135 26.79 4.37 -0.22
N GLU A 136 26.54 4.47 1.08
CA GLU A 136 27.58 4.65 2.10
C GLU A 136 28.20 3.31 2.55
N ILE A 137 27.49 2.20 2.39
CA ILE A 137 27.89 0.90 2.92
C ILE A 137 27.74 -0.19 1.85
N ASP A 138 28.84 -0.60 1.23
CA ASP A 138 28.84 -1.54 0.09
C ASP A 138 28.23 -2.92 0.43
N TRP A 139 28.46 -3.43 1.63
CA TRP A 139 27.93 -4.74 2.06
C TRP A 139 26.45 -4.70 2.45
N MET A 140 25.85 -3.52 2.56
CA MET A 140 24.45 -3.31 2.93
C MET A 140 23.49 -3.93 1.91
N THR A 141 23.90 -4.00 0.64
CA THR A 141 23.12 -4.67 -0.42
C THR A 141 22.85 -6.14 -0.08
N TYR A 142 23.84 -6.86 0.46
CA TYR A 142 23.67 -8.26 0.85
C TYR A 142 22.73 -8.39 2.07
N ILE A 143 22.80 -7.46 3.01
CA ILE A 143 21.90 -7.43 4.18
C ILE A 143 20.46 -7.21 3.74
N PHE A 144 20.18 -6.19 2.92
CA PHE A 144 18.83 -5.95 2.41
C PHE A 144 18.34 -7.12 1.56
N GLY A 145 19.19 -7.70 0.72
CA GLY A 145 18.85 -8.89 -0.06
C GLY A 145 18.46 -10.08 0.83
N ALA A 146 19.27 -10.38 1.86
CA ALA A 146 18.96 -11.44 2.81
C ALA A 146 17.68 -11.14 3.63
N PHE A 147 17.48 -9.88 4.03
CA PHE A 147 16.27 -9.44 4.72
C PHE A 147 15.03 -9.64 3.86
N LEU A 148 15.07 -9.26 2.58
CA LEU A 148 13.96 -9.45 1.64
C LEU A 148 13.63 -10.92 1.42
N LEU A 149 14.67 -11.77 1.26
CA LEU A 149 14.47 -13.23 1.16
C LEU A 149 13.84 -13.81 2.43
N TYR A 150 14.31 -13.36 3.60
CA TYR A 150 13.74 -13.78 4.88
C TYR A 150 12.27 -13.36 5.01
N THR A 151 11.92 -12.12 4.66
CA THR A 151 10.51 -11.65 4.71
C THR A 151 9.63 -12.40 3.74
N ALA A 152 10.10 -12.65 2.52
CA ALA A 152 9.37 -13.42 1.51
C ALA A 152 9.13 -14.86 1.99
N PHE A 153 10.16 -15.51 2.54
CA PHE A 153 10.03 -16.86 3.11
C PHE A 153 9.05 -16.89 4.30
N LYS A 154 9.14 -15.90 5.20
CA LYS A 154 8.22 -15.80 6.34
C LYS A 154 6.77 -15.65 5.87
N MET A 155 6.50 -14.82 4.88
CA MET A 155 5.15 -14.65 4.31
C MET A 155 4.62 -15.93 3.65
N LEU A 156 5.48 -16.73 3.02
CA LEU A 156 5.09 -18.02 2.43
C LEU A 156 4.77 -19.09 3.48
N VAL A 157 5.45 -19.06 4.63
CA VAL A 157 5.31 -20.06 5.70
C VAL A 157 4.24 -19.69 6.72
N SER A 158 3.99 -18.39 6.94
CA SER A 158 2.92 -17.91 7.81
C SER A 158 1.54 -18.19 7.19
N LYS A 159 0.95 -19.34 7.54
CA LYS A 159 -0.48 -19.65 7.33
C LYS A 159 -1.31 -19.02 8.45
N ASP A 160 -2.62 -18.85 8.19
CA ASP A 160 -3.67 -18.31 9.06
C ASP A 160 -3.70 -18.88 10.50
N ASP A 161 -2.68 -18.62 11.30
CA ASP A 161 -2.84 -18.64 12.74
C ASP A 161 -3.66 -17.42 13.11
N ASP A 162 -4.67 -17.60 13.97
CA ASP A 162 -5.49 -16.55 14.57
C ASP A 162 -4.58 -15.47 15.19
N PHE A 163 -4.13 -14.54 14.35
CA PHE A 163 -3.36 -13.40 14.77
C PHE A 163 -4.30 -12.60 15.64
N ASN A 164 -4.06 -12.62 16.95
CA ASN A 164 -4.85 -11.90 17.92
C ASN A 164 -4.24 -10.49 18.03
N PRO A 165 -4.68 -9.50 17.22
CA PRO A 165 -4.01 -8.21 17.10
C PRO A 165 -3.97 -7.43 18.41
N LYS A 166 -4.81 -7.77 19.39
CA LYS A 166 -4.82 -7.13 20.71
C LYS A 166 -3.54 -7.34 21.53
N GLU A 167 -2.71 -8.33 21.18
CA GLU A 167 -1.45 -8.60 21.90
C GLU A 167 -0.18 -8.18 21.15
N SER A 168 -0.30 -7.87 19.85
CA SER A 168 0.85 -7.52 19.01
C SER A 168 1.57 -6.25 19.49
N VAL A 169 2.90 -6.29 19.48
CA VAL A 169 3.76 -5.14 19.80
C VAL A 169 3.39 -3.92 18.95
N ILE A 170 2.97 -4.15 17.69
CA ILE A 170 2.53 -3.10 16.77
C ILE A 170 1.21 -2.47 17.24
N TYR A 171 0.28 -3.25 17.78
CA TYR A 171 -0.97 -2.73 18.36
C TYR A 171 -0.71 -1.93 19.65
N LYS A 172 0.17 -2.41 20.53
CA LYS A 172 0.55 -1.67 21.75
C LYS A 172 1.24 -0.35 21.43
N LEU A 173 2.08 -0.33 20.38
CA LEU A 173 2.76 0.88 19.92
C LEU A 173 1.77 1.82 19.21
N ALA A 174 0.86 1.30 18.38
CA ALA A 174 -0.19 2.08 17.73
C ALA A 174 -1.16 2.70 18.75
N ARG A 175 -1.60 1.95 19.78
CA ARG A 175 -2.44 2.47 20.88
C ARG A 175 -1.75 3.55 21.71
N ARG A 176 -0.41 3.53 21.77
CA ARG A 176 0.40 4.54 22.46
C ARG A 176 0.47 5.86 21.70
N TRP A 177 0.42 5.82 20.37
CA TRP A 177 0.49 7.00 19.51
C TRP A 177 -0.90 7.51 19.08
N PHE A 178 -1.88 6.62 18.98
CA PHE A 178 -3.28 6.93 18.72
C PHE A 178 -4.13 6.38 19.87
N PRO A 179 -4.66 7.25 20.76
CA PRO A 179 -5.61 6.81 21.78
C PRO A 179 -6.92 6.39 21.10
N VAL A 180 -7.01 5.13 20.71
CA VAL A 180 -8.25 4.52 20.26
C VAL A 180 -9.05 4.18 21.51
N THR A 181 -10.10 4.96 21.78
CA THR A 181 -11.07 4.67 22.83
C THR A 181 -11.90 3.45 22.46
N ASP A 182 -11.90 2.43 23.31
CA ASP A 182 -12.67 1.17 23.18
C ASP A 182 -14.20 1.35 23.33
N ARG A 183 -14.74 2.57 23.19
CA ARG A 183 -16.17 2.85 23.24
C ARG A 183 -16.59 3.64 22.02
N ILE A 184 -17.31 2.98 21.12
CA ILE A 184 -18.16 3.67 20.16
C ILE A 184 -19.44 4.05 20.91
N GLU A 185 -19.42 5.22 21.54
CA GLU A 185 -20.63 5.93 21.91
C GLU A 185 -20.70 7.20 21.07
N GLY A 186 -21.66 7.24 20.14
CA GLY A 186 -22.15 8.50 19.58
C GLY A 186 -21.34 9.09 18.43
N GLN A 187 -22.09 9.70 17.52
CA GLN A 187 -21.67 10.27 16.23
C GLN A 187 -20.85 11.57 16.34
N ASP A 188 -19.75 11.64 17.09
CA ASP A 188 -18.84 12.80 17.03
C ASP A 188 -17.36 12.43 17.07
N LEU A 189 -16.66 12.78 15.99
CA LEU A 189 -15.25 12.42 15.70
C LEU A 189 -14.20 13.32 16.37
N PHE A 190 -14.61 14.28 17.22
CA PHE A 190 -13.70 15.17 17.95
C PHE A 190 -14.30 15.58 19.30
N ILE A 191 -13.94 14.89 20.38
CA ILE A 191 -14.06 15.49 21.72
C ILE A 191 -12.73 16.18 22.01
N ARG A 192 -12.71 17.49 21.76
CA ARG A 192 -11.69 18.39 22.29
C ARG A 192 -11.84 18.37 23.82
N LYS A 193 -11.07 17.53 24.53
CA LYS A 193 -10.87 17.72 25.97
C LYS A 193 -10.03 18.98 26.15
N MET A 194 -10.73 20.11 26.15
CA MET A 194 -10.21 21.37 26.65
C MET A 194 -9.94 21.16 28.14
N GLY A 195 -8.72 21.48 28.55
CA GLY A 195 -8.22 21.19 29.89
C GLY A 195 -9.08 21.85 30.95
N GLU A 196 -9.27 21.13 32.04
CA GLU A 196 -9.12 21.71 33.36
C GLU A 196 -8.70 20.60 34.31
N ILE A 197 -7.52 20.80 34.88
CA ILE A 197 -7.07 20.13 36.09
C ILE A 197 -7.96 20.70 37.18
N ASN A 198 -8.86 19.90 37.74
CA ASN A 198 -9.35 20.11 39.08
C ASN A 198 -9.43 18.75 39.77
N SER A 199 -8.53 18.60 40.73
CA SER A 199 -8.63 17.69 41.85
C SER A 199 -10.02 17.83 42.49
N ASP A 200 -10.84 16.80 42.45
CA ASP A 200 -11.79 16.58 43.55
C ASP A 200 -12.13 15.11 43.74
N SER A 201 -11.72 14.62 44.89
CA SER A 201 -11.89 13.29 45.43
C SER A 201 -13.26 13.14 46.08
N THR A 202 -14.39 13.20 45.34
CA THR A 202 -15.72 13.01 45.97
C THR A 202 -16.84 12.60 45.01
N PHE A 203 -16.70 11.54 44.19
CA PHE A 203 -17.87 11.04 43.41
C PHE A 203 -18.02 9.52 43.27
N PHE A 204 -17.20 8.71 43.97
CA PHE A 204 -17.24 7.24 43.88
C PHE A 204 -18.01 6.53 45.02
N SER A 205 -18.97 7.21 45.65
CA SER A 205 -19.83 6.61 46.69
C SER A 205 -21.31 6.80 46.37
N LEU A 206 -21.82 6.17 45.30
CA LEU A 206 -23.26 5.90 45.12
C LEU A 206 -23.49 5.03 43.88
N ASN A 207 -23.12 3.74 43.96
CA ASN A 207 -23.92 2.70 43.31
C ASN A 207 -23.59 1.32 43.90
N ARG A 208 -24.22 1.02 45.04
CA ARG A 208 -24.35 -0.33 45.57
C ARG A 208 -25.72 -0.43 46.22
N ASN A 209 -26.71 -0.80 45.40
CA ASN A 209 -27.87 -1.63 45.74
C ASN A 209 -28.62 -1.94 44.45
#